data_AF-A0A813EA64-F1
#
_entry.id   AF-A0A813EA64-F1
#
_cell.length_a   1.000
_cell.length_b   1.000
_cell.length_c   1.000
_cell.angle_alpha   90.00
_cell.angle_beta   90.00
_cell.angle_gamma   90.00
#
_symmetry.space_group_name_H-M   'P 1'
#
loop_
_entity.id
_entity.type
_entity.pdbx_description
1 polymer ?
#
loop_
_entity_poly.entity_id
_entity_poly.type
_entity_poly.pdbx_seq_one_letter_code
_entity_poly.pdbx_strand_id
1 'polypeptide(L)'
;MEAKAAAKALADLGKLGKDLAFDTALLTSLPAALSKEPAARGNFDQLVITQIESELQKHVAAVTGILEAGAPEREVRAAKVTAAKSVADVAAVRETACKDALKDAQAAQKEAEKTQTAAIKAVKLFGSEMKQVATDLQEAKDSLQEFQSGPMAAFQ
;
A
#
# COMPACT_ATOMS: atom_id res chain seq x y z
N MET A 1 -28.31 -2.68 -52.83
CA MET A 1 -27.52 -2.41 -51.60
C MET A 1 -27.55 -3.60 -50.64
N GLU A 2 -28.68 -4.30 -50.51
CA GLU A 2 -28.87 -5.42 -49.55
C GLU A 2 -27.99 -6.66 -49.83
N ALA A 3 -27.82 -7.07 -51.10
CA ALA A 3 -27.02 -8.25 -51.45
C ALA A 3 -25.54 -8.16 -51.02
N LYS A 4 -24.95 -6.96 -51.06
CA LYS A 4 -23.55 -6.73 -50.65
C LYS A 4 -23.38 -6.78 -49.14
N ALA A 5 -24.39 -6.35 -48.37
CA ALA A 5 -24.39 -6.44 -46.92
C ALA A 5 -24.59 -7.89 -46.44
N ALA A 6 -25.49 -8.65 -47.08
CA ALA A 6 -25.71 -10.06 -46.80
C ALA A 6 -24.46 -10.92 -47.07
N ALA A 7 -23.77 -10.67 -48.20
CA ALA A 7 -22.51 -11.36 -48.52
C ALA A 7 -21.41 -11.07 -47.49
N LYS A 8 -21.32 -9.83 -46.98
CA LYS A 8 -20.39 -9.47 -45.91
C LYS A 8 -20.73 -10.16 -44.59
N ALA A 9 -22.01 -10.19 -44.20
CA ALA A 9 -22.45 -10.86 -42.98
C ALA A 9 -22.16 -12.38 -43.00
N LEU A 10 -22.34 -13.03 -44.16
CA LEU A 10 -21.96 -14.43 -44.38
C LEU A 10 -20.45 -14.66 -44.24
N ALA A 11 -19.63 -13.76 -44.76
CA ALA A 11 -18.18 -13.83 -44.61
C ALA A 11 -17.75 -13.64 -43.15
N ASP A 12 -18.34 -12.68 -42.45
CA ASP A 12 -18.09 -12.41 -41.04
C ASP A 12 -18.52 -13.62 -40.16
N LEU A 13 -19.68 -14.22 -40.43
CA LEU A 13 -20.15 -15.43 -39.75
C LEU A 13 -19.28 -16.65 -40.05
N GLY A 14 -18.81 -16.80 -41.30
CA GLY A 14 -17.88 -17.85 -41.67
C GLY A 14 -16.52 -17.71 -40.99
N LYS A 15 -16.05 -16.48 -40.77
CA LYS A 15 -14.84 -16.21 -39.99
C LYS A 15 -15.06 -16.54 -38.52
N LEU A 16 -16.15 -16.04 -37.93
CA LEU A 16 -16.50 -16.30 -36.53
C LEU A 16 -16.65 -17.80 -36.27
N GLY A 17 -17.33 -18.53 -37.15
CA GLY A 17 -17.48 -19.97 -37.04
C GLY A 17 -16.14 -20.72 -37.07
N LYS A 18 -15.15 -20.26 -37.86
CA LYS A 18 -13.79 -20.83 -37.83
C LYS A 18 -13.09 -20.54 -36.51
N ASP A 19 -13.18 -19.31 -36.02
CA ASP A 19 -12.58 -18.89 -34.75
C ASP A 19 -13.19 -19.67 -33.56
N LEU A 20 -14.48 -20.02 -33.65
CA LEU A 20 -15.20 -20.87 -32.68
C LEU A 20 -15.11 -22.38 -32.98
N ALA A 21 -14.35 -22.79 -34.00
CA ALA A 21 -14.13 -24.18 -34.40
C ALA A 21 -15.42 -24.96 -34.77
N PHE A 22 -16.37 -24.30 -35.44
CA PHE A 22 -17.57 -24.96 -35.97
C PHE A 22 -17.20 -25.95 -37.08
N ASP A 23 -18.06 -26.95 -37.27
CA ASP A 23 -17.88 -27.95 -38.31
C ASP A 23 -17.72 -27.31 -39.71
N THR A 24 -16.66 -27.69 -40.40
CA THR A 24 -16.30 -27.12 -41.71
C THR A 24 -17.35 -27.42 -42.79
N ALA A 25 -18.01 -28.58 -42.73
CA ALA A 25 -19.11 -28.94 -43.62
C ALA A 25 -20.32 -28.03 -43.36
N LEU A 26 -20.59 -27.64 -42.12
CA LEU A 26 -21.64 -26.66 -41.80
C LEU A 26 -21.31 -25.27 -42.31
N LEU A 27 -20.07 -24.80 -42.11
CA LEU A 27 -19.64 -23.48 -42.58
C LEU A 27 -19.61 -23.36 -44.11
N THR A 28 -19.34 -24.45 -44.82
CA THR A 28 -19.32 -24.47 -46.29
C THR A 28 -20.72 -24.62 -46.91
N SER A 29 -21.68 -25.23 -46.20
CA SER A 29 -23.07 -25.38 -46.67
C SER A 29 -23.98 -24.20 -46.29
N LEU A 30 -23.62 -23.44 -45.25
CA LEU A 30 -24.39 -22.28 -44.77
C LEU A 30 -24.64 -21.18 -45.82
N PRO A 31 -23.68 -20.78 -46.68
CA PRO A 31 -23.94 -19.78 -47.72
C PRO A 31 -24.99 -20.22 -48.73
N ALA A 32 -25.00 -21.50 -49.10
CA ALA A 32 -25.99 -22.04 -50.03
C ALA A 32 -27.39 -22.10 -49.41
N ALA A 33 -27.48 -22.45 -48.12
CA ALA A 33 -28.74 -22.47 -47.37
C ALA A 33 -29.34 -21.06 -47.19
N LEU A 34 -28.49 -20.06 -46.88
CA LEU A 34 -28.93 -18.68 -46.65
C LEU A 34 -29.16 -17.87 -47.94
N SER A 35 -28.62 -18.30 -49.08
CA SER A 35 -28.87 -17.68 -50.39
C SER A 35 -30.24 -18.04 -50.97
N LYS A 36 -30.91 -19.06 -50.43
CA LYS A 36 -32.28 -19.44 -50.80
C LYS A 36 -33.30 -18.65 -49.97
N GLU A 37 -34.40 -18.28 -50.60
CA GLU A 37 -35.57 -17.73 -49.90
C GLU A 37 -36.07 -18.73 -48.85
N PRO A 38 -36.61 -18.27 -47.70
CA PRO A 38 -37.06 -19.17 -46.63
C PRO A 38 -38.02 -20.27 -47.10
N ALA A 39 -38.95 -19.95 -48.01
CA ALA A 39 -39.91 -20.91 -48.56
C ALA A 39 -39.28 -21.92 -49.55
N ALA A 40 -38.10 -21.62 -50.09
CA ALA A 40 -37.35 -22.45 -51.03
C ALA A 40 -36.25 -23.30 -50.36
N ARG A 41 -36.10 -23.20 -49.03
CA ARG A 41 -35.15 -23.99 -48.25
C ARG A 41 -35.66 -25.41 -48.07
N GLY A 42 -34.86 -26.39 -48.45
CA GLY A 42 -35.15 -27.80 -48.20
C GLY A 42 -34.76 -28.22 -46.78
N ASN A 43 -35.09 -29.46 -46.42
CA ASN A 43 -34.79 -30.02 -45.10
C ASN A 43 -33.31 -29.90 -44.71
N PHE A 44 -32.39 -30.05 -45.67
CA PHE A 44 -30.95 -29.90 -45.42
C PHE A 44 -30.56 -28.45 -45.11
N ASP A 45 -31.11 -27.48 -45.84
CA ASP A 45 -30.84 -26.06 -45.59
C ASP A 45 -31.30 -25.66 -44.18
N GLN A 46 -32.46 -26.17 -43.77
CA GLN A 46 -33.01 -25.95 -42.43
C GLN A 46 -32.14 -26.61 -41.33
N LEU A 47 -31.66 -27.83 -41.57
CA LEU A 47 -30.75 -28.52 -40.65
C LEU A 47 -29.46 -27.72 -40.42
N VAL A 48 -28.83 -27.23 -41.49
CA VAL A 48 -27.59 -26.45 -41.42
C VAL A 48 -27.79 -25.17 -40.60
N ILE A 49 -28.89 -24.44 -40.84
CA ILE A 49 -29.21 -23.22 -40.09
C ILE A 49 -29.44 -23.53 -38.61
N THR A 50 -30.23 -24.56 -38.29
CA THR A 50 -30.51 -24.95 -36.91
C THR A 50 -29.26 -25.43 -36.17
N GLN A 51 -28.34 -26.15 -36.83
CA GLN A 51 -27.09 -26.58 -36.20
C GLN A 51 -26.16 -25.39 -35.91
N ILE A 52 -26.02 -24.45 -36.84
CA ILE A 52 -25.23 -23.23 -36.63
C ILE A 52 -25.82 -22.38 -35.50
N GLU A 53 -27.14 -22.23 -35.43
CA GLU A 53 -27.81 -21.52 -34.34
C GLU A 53 -27.55 -22.19 -32.99
N SER A 54 -27.67 -23.51 -32.92
CA SER A 54 -27.38 -24.30 -31.72
C SER A 54 -25.93 -24.12 -31.27
N GLU A 55 -24.95 -24.17 -32.18
CA GLU A 55 -23.54 -23.95 -31.83
C GLU A 55 -23.31 -22.53 -31.28
N LEU A 56 -23.87 -21.50 -31.93
CA LEU A 56 -23.79 -20.13 -31.43
C LEU A 56 -24.40 -19.99 -30.03
N GLN A 57 -25.56 -20.59 -29.79
CA GLN A 57 -26.21 -20.58 -28.46
C GLN A 57 -25.35 -21.27 -27.40
N LYS A 58 -24.70 -22.40 -27.71
CA LYS A 58 -23.77 -23.07 -26.79
C LYS A 58 -22.60 -22.16 -26.42
N HIS A 59 -22.00 -21.48 -27.40
CA HIS A 59 -20.89 -20.56 -27.13
C HIS A 59 -21.32 -19.33 -26.33
N VAL A 60 -22.48 -18.75 -26.64
CA VAL A 60 -23.05 -17.65 -25.84
C VAL A 60 -23.26 -18.10 -24.39
N ALA A 61 -23.88 -19.27 -24.17
CA ALA A 61 -24.09 -19.81 -22.83
C ALA A 61 -22.76 -20.06 -22.10
N ALA A 62 -21.75 -20.59 -22.79
CA ALA A 62 -20.42 -20.83 -22.21
C ALA A 62 -19.72 -19.53 -21.79
N VAL A 63 -19.72 -18.50 -22.66
CA VAL A 63 -19.12 -17.20 -22.35
C VAL A 63 -19.88 -16.48 -21.23
N THR A 64 -21.20 -16.52 -21.25
CA THR A 64 -22.04 -15.99 -20.15
C THR A 64 -21.71 -16.69 -18.84
N GLY A 65 -21.58 -18.02 -18.82
CA GLY A 65 -21.20 -18.77 -17.62
C GLY A 65 -19.82 -18.39 -17.09
N ILE A 66 -18.83 -18.14 -17.98
CA ILE A 66 -17.51 -17.66 -17.58
C ILE A 66 -17.60 -16.26 -16.95
N LEU A 67 -18.39 -15.36 -17.53
CA LEU A 67 -18.59 -14.01 -17.01
C LEU A 67 -19.28 -14.02 -15.65
N GLU A 68 -20.33 -14.80 -15.49
CA GLU A 68 -21.07 -14.96 -14.23
C GLU A 68 -20.19 -15.59 -13.14
N ALA A 69 -19.38 -16.59 -13.48
CA ALA A 69 -18.43 -17.21 -12.56
C ALA A 69 -17.29 -16.25 -12.15
N GLY A 70 -16.85 -15.38 -13.07
CA GLY A 70 -15.79 -14.40 -12.82
C GLY A 70 -16.24 -13.16 -12.03
N ALA A 71 -17.52 -12.79 -12.09
CA ALA A 71 -18.09 -11.63 -11.39
C ALA A 71 -17.88 -11.64 -9.86
N PRO A 72 -18.19 -12.71 -9.10
CA PRO A 72 -17.99 -12.72 -7.66
C PRO A 72 -16.51 -12.60 -7.29
N GLU A 73 -15.63 -13.27 -8.04
CA GLU A 73 -14.19 -13.19 -7.76
C GLU A 73 -13.60 -11.81 -8.07
N ARG A 74 -14.14 -11.09 -9.07
CA ARG A 74 -13.77 -9.70 -9.36
C ARG A 74 -14.05 -8.81 -8.15
N GLU A 75 -15.24 -8.91 -7.57
CA GLU A 75 -15.60 -8.13 -6.38
C GLU A 75 -14.74 -8.50 -5.16
N VAL A 76 -14.46 -9.79 -4.96
CA VAL A 76 -13.56 -10.25 -3.90
C VAL A 76 -12.14 -9.70 -4.09
N ARG A 77 -11.62 -9.72 -5.32
CA ARG A 77 -10.29 -9.15 -5.63
C ARG A 77 -10.27 -7.64 -5.40
N ALA A 78 -11.31 -6.92 -5.84
CA ALA A 78 -11.43 -5.48 -5.62
C ALA A 78 -11.48 -5.13 -4.12
N ALA A 79 -12.25 -5.88 -3.33
CA ALA A 79 -12.31 -5.72 -1.89
C ALA A 79 -10.96 -5.98 -1.21
N LYS A 80 -10.26 -7.06 -1.60
CA LYS A 80 -8.91 -7.37 -1.10
C LYS A 80 -7.90 -6.27 -1.41
N VAL A 81 -7.91 -5.74 -2.63
CA VAL A 81 -7.03 -4.63 -3.03
C VAL A 81 -7.32 -3.37 -2.21
N THR A 82 -8.59 -3.01 -2.05
CA THR A 82 -8.99 -1.86 -1.23
C THR A 82 -8.57 -2.02 0.22
N ALA A 83 -8.78 -3.21 0.82
CA ALA A 83 -8.36 -3.50 2.18
C ALA A 83 -6.83 -3.42 2.34
N ALA A 84 -6.07 -4.03 1.43
CA ALA A 84 -4.61 -4.00 1.45
C ALA A 84 -4.07 -2.57 1.32
N LYS A 85 -4.67 -1.75 0.44
CA LYS A 85 -4.30 -0.35 0.26
C LYS A 85 -4.56 0.46 1.54
N SER A 86 -5.72 0.28 2.17
CA SER A 86 -6.03 0.94 3.43
C SER A 86 -5.03 0.60 4.54
N VAL A 87 -4.64 -0.68 4.66
CA VAL A 87 -3.61 -1.10 5.63
C VAL A 87 -2.26 -0.46 5.31
N ALA A 88 -1.86 -0.41 4.04
CA ALA A 88 -0.60 0.21 3.62
C ALA A 88 -0.58 1.72 3.92
N ASP A 89 -1.67 2.43 3.62
CA ASP A 89 -1.79 3.87 3.88
C ASP A 89 -1.68 4.16 5.39
N VAL A 90 -2.37 3.37 6.24
CA VAL A 90 -2.27 3.49 7.70
C VAL A 90 -0.85 3.18 8.20
N ALA A 91 -0.20 2.17 7.65
CA ALA A 91 1.17 1.82 8.02
C ALA A 91 2.16 2.93 7.66
N ALA A 92 2.03 3.56 6.49
CA ALA A 92 2.89 4.65 6.05
C ALA A 92 2.76 5.89 6.94
N VAL A 93 1.53 6.23 7.35
CA VAL A 93 1.29 7.33 8.31
C VAL A 93 1.94 7.02 9.66
N ARG A 94 1.78 5.79 10.17
CA ARG A 94 2.40 5.37 11.44
C ARG A 94 3.93 5.37 11.35
N GLU A 95 4.49 4.89 10.26
CA GLU A 95 5.95 4.89 10.04
C GLU A 95 6.51 6.30 10.12
N THR A 96 5.85 7.26 9.47
CA THR A 96 6.25 8.68 9.48
C THR A 96 6.20 9.23 10.91
N ALA A 97 5.09 9.02 11.62
CA ALA A 97 4.93 9.46 13.00
C ALA A 97 6.00 8.86 13.94
N CYS A 98 6.33 7.57 13.78
CA CYS A 98 7.38 6.91 14.54
C CYS A 98 8.77 7.49 14.24
N LYS A 99 9.07 7.82 12.99
CA LYS A 99 10.35 8.45 12.60
C LYS A 99 10.49 9.83 13.23
N ASP A 100 9.43 10.63 13.20
CA ASP A 100 9.42 11.97 13.81
C ASP A 100 9.59 11.88 15.33
N ALA A 101 8.81 11.00 15.99
CA ALA A 101 8.93 10.77 17.43
C ALA A 101 10.34 10.27 17.84
N LEU A 102 10.97 9.41 17.03
CA LEU A 102 12.33 8.95 17.27
C LEU A 102 13.34 10.10 17.16
N LYS A 103 13.20 10.96 16.16
CA LYS A 103 14.07 12.13 15.97
C LYS A 103 13.97 13.08 17.16
N ASP A 104 12.76 13.36 17.62
CA ASP A 104 12.52 14.23 18.78
C ASP A 104 13.09 13.62 20.06
N ALA A 105 12.89 12.32 20.28
CA ALA A 105 13.47 11.60 21.42
C ALA A 105 15.00 11.64 21.42
N GLN A 106 15.63 11.46 20.26
CA GLN A 106 17.09 11.54 20.13
C GLN A 106 17.62 12.96 20.38
N ALA A 107 16.89 14.00 19.96
CA ALA A 107 17.25 15.38 20.25
C ALA A 107 17.15 15.67 21.76
N ALA A 108 16.06 15.24 22.40
CA ALA A 108 15.86 15.39 23.84
C ALA A 108 16.92 14.63 24.65
N GLN A 109 17.28 13.41 24.24
CA GLN A 109 18.34 12.63 24.86
C GLN A 109 19.68 13.39 24.83
N LYS A 110 20.08 13.90 23.66
CA LYS A 110 21.35 14.64 23.52
C LYS A 110 21.38 15.88 24.41
N GLU A 111 20.26 16.59 24.54
CA GLU A 111 20.19 17.78 25.39
C GLU A 111 20.25 17.43 26.88
N ALA A 112 19.57 16.35 27.27
CA ALA A 112 19.65 15.81 28.63
C ALA A 112 21.08 15.38 29.00
N GLU A 113 21.80 14.71 28.09
CA GLU A 113 23.20 14.32 28.27
C GLU A 113 24.14 15.52 28.45
N LYS A 114 23.93 16.61 27.69
CA LYS A 114 24.67 17.85 27.87
C LYS A 114 24.40 18.47 29.24
N THR A 115 23.14 18.56 29.63
CA THR A 115 22.74 19.14 30.92
C THR A 115 23.28 18.31 32.08
N GLN A 116 23.21 16.98 31.99
CA GLN A 116 23.80 16.06 32.96
C GLN A 116 25.31 16.30 33.08
N THR A 117 26.02 16.40 31.95
CA THR A 117 27.47 16.65 31.96
C THR A 117 27.82 17.99 32.59
N ALA A 118 27.04 19.04 32.30
CA ALA A 118 27.22 20.36 32.90
C ALA A 118 26.97 20.32 34.43
N ALA A 119 25.91 19.65 34.86
CA ALA A 119 25.59 19.49 36.28
C ALA A 119 26.71 18.73 37.03
N ILE A 120 27.24 17.64 36.45
CA ILE A 120 28.38 16.90 37.02
C ILE A 120 29.60 17.81 37.20
N LYS A 121 29.91 18.65 36.21
CA LYS A 121 31.02 19.62 36.30
C LYS A 121 30.77 20.66 37.39
N ALA A 122 29.56 21.21 37.46
CA ALA A 122 29.18 22.20 38.48
C ALA A 122 29.29 21.63 39.90
N VAL A 123 28.80 20.41 40.13
CA VAL A 123 28.92 19.72 41.43
C VAL A 123 30.38 19.49 41.81
N LYS A 124 31.24 19.09 40.86
CA LYS A 124 32.68 18.93 41.12
C LYS A 124 33.35 20.25 41.51
N LEU A 125 33.06 21.33 40.77
CA LEU A 125 33.61 22.66 41.05
C LEU A 125 33.16 23.17 42.43
N PHE A 126 31.87 23.07 42.73
CA PHE A 126 31.32 23.44 44.03
C PHE A 126 31.99 22.66 45.17
N GLY A 127 32.23 21.35 44.97
CA GLY A 127 32.95 20.53 45.95
C GLY A 127 34.39 20.99 46.21
N SER A 128 35.10 21.48 45.19
CA SER A 128 36.43 22.09 45.40
C SER A 128 36.36 23.45 46.07
N GLU A 129 35.41 24.31 45.68
CA GLU A 129 35.22 25.63 46.29
C GLU A 129 34.87 25.52 47.77
N MET A 130 33.97 24.60 48.14
CA MET A 130 33.61 24.34 49.53
C MET A 130 34.79 23.88 50.38
N LYS A 131 35.73 23.10 49.81
CA LYS A 131 36.95 22.70 50.51
C LYS A 131 37.86 23.91 50.76
N GLN A 132 38.04 24.77 49.75
CA GLN A 132 38.86 25.98 49.90
C GLN A 132 38.25 26.91 50.95
N VAL A 133 36.95 27.20 50.86
CA VAL A 133 36.24 28.03 51.83
C VAL A 133 36.33 27.45 53.24
N ALA A 134 36.28 26.13 53.40
CA ALA A 134 36.47 25.48 54.71
C ALA A 134 37.88 25.68 55.27
N THR A 135 38.91 25.57 54.43
CA THR A 135 40.30 25.86 54.80
C THR A 135 40.47 27.33 55.20
N ASP A 136 40.04 28.26 54.35
CA ASP A 136 40.16 29.71 54.59
C ASP A 136 39.43 30.12 55.87
N LEU A 137 38.25 29.54 56.13
CA LEU A 137 37.50 29.76 57.37
C LEU A 137 38.26 29.27 58.60
N GLN A 138 38.95 28.13 58.50
CA GLN A 138 39.75 27.61 59.62
C GLN A 138 40.95 28.52 59.89
N GLU A 139 41.68 28.91 58.85
CA GLU A 139 42.82 29.84 58.98
C GLU A 139 42.40 31.19 59.57
N ALA A 140 41.24 31.73 59.14
CA ALA A 140 40.71 32.97 59.68
C ALA A 140 40.29 32.84 61.15
N LYS A 141 39.73 31.70 61.56
CA LYS A 141 39.40 31.42 62.97
C LYS A 141 40.67 31.32 63.82
N ASP A 142 41.68 30.62 63.34
CA ASP A 142 42.95 30.46 64.05
C ASP A 142 43.64 31.82 64.21
N SER A 143 43.68 32.64 63.15
CA SER A 143 44.21 34.00 63.18
C SER A 143 43.45 34.92 64.15
N LEU A 144 42.12 34.81 64.19
CA LEU A 144 41.29 35.55 65.13
C LEU A 144 41.59 35.15 66.57
N GLN A 145 41.71 33.84 66.84
CA GLN A 145 42.04 33.32 68.16
C GLN A 145 43.43 33.78 68.61
N GLU A 146 44.42 33.76 67.72
CA GLU A 146 45.77 34.25 68.00
C GLU A 146 45.76 35.76 68.31
N PHE A 147 45.02 36.57 67.54
CA PHE A 147 44.86 37.99 67.82
C PHE A 147 44.18 38.27 69.18
N GLN A 148 43.12 37.53 69.49
CA GLN A 148 42.37 37.66 70.74
C GLN A 148 43.21 37.25 71.97
N SER A 149 43.99 36.18 71.85
CA SER A 149 44.79 35.63 72.96
C SER A 149 46.16 36.32 73.13
N GLY A 150 46.69 36.97 72.10
CA GLY A 150 47.97 37.68 72.16
C GLY A 150 47.80 39.20 72.27
N PRO A 151 47.86 39.95 71.15
CA PRO A 151 47.86 41.42 71.17
C PRO A 151 46.69 42.03 71.94
N MET A 152 45.46 41.53 71.76
CA MET A 152 44.28 42.13 72.40
C MET A 152 44.26 41.92 73.91
N ALA A 153 44.70 40.75 74.39
CA ALA A 153 44.82 40.47 75.82
C ALA A 153 45.84 41.37 76.52
N ALA A 154 46.84 41.89 75.80
CA ALA A 154 47.80 42.86 76.35
C ALA A 154 47.21 44.28 76.54
N PHE A 155 46.01 44.55 76.01
CA PHE A 155 45.29 45.82 76.16
C PHE A 155 44.09 45.75 77.12
N GLN A 156 43.86 44.60 77.77
CA GLN A 156 42.89 44.42 78.86
C GLN A 156 43.60 44.33 80.20
#